data_AF-A0A1F4D920-F1
#
_entry.id   AF-A0A1F4D920-F1
#
_cell.length_a   1.000
_cell.length_b   1.000
_cell.length_c   1.000
_cell.angle_alpha   90.00
_cell.angle_beta   90.00
_cell.angle_gamma   90.00
#
_symmetry.space_group_name_H-M   'P 1'
#
loop_
_entity.id
_entity.type
_entity.pdbx_description
1 polymer ?
#
loop_
_entity_poly.entity_id
_entity_poly.type
_entity_poly.pdbx_seq_one_letter_code
_entity_poly.pdbx_strand_id
1 'polypeptide(L)'
;MCGIIGVVAKTPVNQLLYDGLLLLQHRGQDAAGIVTAEGKTFHMHKGPGYVRDVFHTRNMRNLAGEVGIAHCRYPTAGSAFNSAEAQPFYVNSPFGVVLGHNGNLTNSEALKEEMFRQDLRHINTNSDSEVLLNVLAHELELAAKGAKLDADTIFTAVSNVHRRCRGAYAVVAMISGFGLLAFRDPYGIRPLVFGTNTSPDGPEYVVASESVVIAAMGFELVRDVAPGEAILVSERGEFYSRQCAVRTMLSPCIFEYVYLARPDSVIDGVSVYETRLNMGQQLADKIKRTMPGLEIDVVVPVPDTSRPSALELAKGLGVSFREGFVRNRYVGRTFIMPGQTIRRKSVRQKLNVMAMEFRGKNVLIVDDSIVRGTTSREIVTMAREAGANKVYFASAAPPVRYPNVYGIDMPTRSELIATNRTVDEIACEIGADAVIYQEMDALKQSVRSANPKLVHFETSCFDGNYITGDVTSEYLASVEKERDPSRQEGDEETTSADVNMA
;
A
#
# COMPACT_ATOMS: atom_id res chain seq x y z
N MET A 1 2.10 2.26 1.11
CA MET A 1 2.23 1.12 0.18
C MET A 1 2.17 1.64 -1.25
N CYS A 2 2.85 1.08 -2.23
CA CYS A 2 2.82 1.63 -3.59
C CYS A 2 1.52 1.33 -4.35
N GLY A 3 1.27 2.07 -5.44
CA GLY A 3 0.22 1.79 -6.42
C GLY A 3 0.84 1.57 -7.79
N ILE A 4 0.33 0.57 -8.52
CA ILE A 4 0.81 0.21 -9.86
C ILE A 4 -0.34 0.15 -10.86
N ILE A 5 -0.03 0.48 -12.11
CA ILE A 5 -0.92 0.36 -13.26
C ILE A 5 -0.12 -0.09 -14.49
N GLY A 6 -0.72 -0.94 -15.32
CA GLY A 6 -0.23 -1.31 -16.64
C GLY A 6 -1.37 -1.28 -17.65
N VAL A 7 -1.10 -0.77 -18.85
CA VAL A 7 -2.10 -0.60 -19.91
C VAL A 7 -1.54 -1.11 -21.23
N VAL A 8 -2.35 -1.87 -21.96
CA VAL A 8 -2.19 -2.16 -23.39
C VAL A 8 -3.45 -1.65 -24.08
N ALA A 9 -3.31 -0.64 -24.93
CA ALA A 9 -4.42 -0.02 -25.65
C ALA A 9 -4.15 -0.03 -27.16
N LYS A 10 -5.09 0.52 -27.93
CA LYS A 10 -4.93 0.83 -29.38
C LYS A 10 -4.71 2.31 -29.64
N THR A 11 -4.55 3.09 -28.57
CA THR A 11 -4.32 4.53 -28.59
C THR A 11 -3.24 4.91 -27.58
N PRO A 12 -2.65 6.11 -27.67
CA PRO A 12 -1.61 6.53 -26.73
C PRO A 12 -2.03 6.42 -25.26
N VAL A 13 -1.23 5.73 -24.43
CA VAL A 13 -1.61 5.37 -23.04
C VAL A 13 -1.13 6.34 -21.97
N ASN A 14 -0.30 7.32 -22.33
CA ASN A 14 0.27 8.26 -21.36
C ASN A 14 -0.79 8.92 -20.46
N GLN A 15 -1.88 9.42 -21.03
CA GLN A 15 -2.95 10.07 -20.28
C GLN A 15 -3.70 9.07 -19.39
N LEU A 16 -4.00 7.87 -19.90
CA LEU A 16 -4.62 6.79 -19.11
C LEU A 16 -3.76 6.44 -17.89
N LEU A 17 -2.45 6.27 -18.08
CA LEU A 17 -1.53 5.97 -16.98
C LEU A 17 -1.47 7.09 -15.95
N TYR A 18 -1.44 8.35 -16.39
CA TYR A 18 -1.47 9.51 -15.51
C TYR A 18 -2.77 9.59 -14.68
N ASP A 19 -3.93 9.46 -15.34
CA ASP A 19 -5.23 9.52 -14.67
C ASP A 19 -5.44 8.35 -13.69
N GLY A 20 -4.94 7.17 -14.06
CA GLY A 20 -4.93 6.00 -13.17
C GLY A 20 -4.09 6.21 -11.92
N LEU A 21 -2.90 6.79 -12.07
CA LEU A 21 -2.07 7.13 -10.93
C LEU A 21 -2.70 8.20 -10.03
N LEU A 22 -3.46 9.16 -10.58
CA LEU A 22 -4.21 10.11 -9.75
C LEU A 22 -5.26 9.40 -8.89
N LEU A 23 -5.91 8.36 -9.41
CA LEU A 23 -6.87 7.55 -8.65
C LEU A 23 -6.21 6.68 -7.57
N LEU A 24 -4.95 6.30 -7.78
CA LEU A 24 -4.12 5.51 -6.84
C LEU A 24 -3.23 6.36 -5.94
N GLN A 25 -3.31 7.69 -6.02
CA GLN A 25 -2.42 8.62 -5.30
C GLN A 25 -2.47 8.46 -3.77
N HIS A 26 -3.57 7.91 -3.22
CA HIS A 26 -3.67 7.59 -1.79
C HIS A 26 -2.74 6.46 -1.37
N ARG A 27 -2.33 5.59 -2.30
CA ARG A 27 -1.35 4.53 -2.03
C ARG A 27 0.01 5.16 -1.78
N GLY A 28 0.49 6.05 -2.65
CA GLY A 28 1.82 6.65 -2.53
C GLY A 28 1.87 8.10 -2.99
N GLN A 29 2.53 8.97 -2.22
CA GLN A 29 2.61 10.43 -2.46
C GLN A 29 4.06 10.96 -2.58
N ASP A 30 5.03 10.06 -2.49
CA ASP A 30 6.43 10.40 -2.32
C ASP A 30 7.20 10.47 -3.65
N ALA A 31 6.83 9.63 -4.61
CA ALA A 31 7.33 9.69 -5.98
C ALA A 31 6.31 9.12 -6.96
N ALA A 32 6.45 9.45 -8.23
CA ALA A 32 5.69 8.86 -9.32
C ALA A 32 6.56 8.62 -10.55
N GLY A 33 6.19 7.63 -11.37
CA GLY A 33 6.88 7.32 -12.62
C GLY A 33 5.95 6.69 -13.64
N ILE A 34 6.13 7.05 -14.91
CA ILE A 34 5.44 6.47 -16.07
C ILE A 34 6.50 6.03 -17.07
N VAL A 35 6.29 4.85 -17.64
CA VAL A 35 7.07 4.32 -18.76
C VAL A 35 6.13 3.85 -19.83
N THR A 36 6.33 4.30 -21.07
CA THR A 36 5.58 3.86 -22.25
C THR A 36 6.51 3.22 -23.25
N ALA A 37 5.95 2.40 -24.15
CA ALA A 37 6.67 1.69 -25.19
C ALA A 37 6.16 2.08 -26.58
N GLU A 38 7.06 2.55 -27.43
CA GLU A 38 6.84 2.78 -28.85
C GLU A 38 7.68 1.77 -29.64
N GLY A 39 7.05 0.65 -30.02
CA GLY A 39 7.75 -0.53 -30.52
C GLY A 39 8.76 -1.04 -29.50
N LYS A 40 10.06 -1.03 -29.84
CA LYS A 40 11.13 -1.52 -28.96
C LYS A 40 11.72 -0.46 -28.02
N THR A 41 11.31 0.79 -28.17
CA THR A 41 11.86 1.93 -27.43
C THR A 41 11.01 2.22 -26.20
N PHE A 42 11.64 2.33 -25.04
CA PHE A 42 10.98 2.80 -23.82
C PHE A 42 11.19 4.29 -23.62
N HIS A 43 10.10 4.98 -23.30
CA HIS A 43 10.09 6.38 -22.88
C HIS A 43 9.77 6.44 -21.39
N MET A 44 10.67 6.98 -20.57
CA MET A 44 10.53 6.99 -19.11
C MET A 44 10.59 8.41 -18.57
N HIS A 45 9.67 8.73 -17.65
CA HIS A 45 9.77 9.91 -16.80
C HIS A 45 9.37 9.55 -15.38
N LYS A 46 10.20 9.89 -14.39
CA LYS A 46 9.95 9.66 -12.97
C LYS A 46 10.54 10.78 -12.12
N GLY A 47 9.96 11.01 -10.95
CA GLY A 47 10.44 12.04 -10.03
C GLY A 47 9.74 12.00 -8.67
N PRO A 48 10.26 12.77 -7.70
CA PRO A 48 9.67 12.87 -6.37
C PRO A 48 8.41 13.75 -6.37
N GLY A 49 7.48 13.45 -5.46
CA GLY A 49 6.25 14.20 -5.22
C GLY A 49 4.99 13.53 -5.74
N TYR A 50 3.90 14.30 -5.71
CA TYR A 50 2.60 13.87 -6.22
C TYR A 50 2.65 13.71 -7.74
N VAL A 51 1.79 12.86 -8.27
CA VAL A 51 1.66 12.57 -9.72
C VAL A 51 1.52 13.87 -10.52
N ARG A 52 0.63 14.76 -10.08
CA ARG A 52 0.42 16.07 -10.73
C ARG A 52 1.65 16.99 -10.74
N ASP A 53 2.56 16.81 -9.78
CA ASP A 53 3.76 17.63 -9.62
C ASP A 53 4.93 17.04 -10.44
N VAL A 54 4.92 15.72 -10.68
CA VAL A 54 5.95 15.01 -11.43
C VAL A 54 5.75 15.13 -12.95
N PHE A 55 4.51 15.10 -13.43
CA PHE A 55 4.21 15.09 -14.86
C PHE A 55 3.66 16.43 -15.35
N HIS A 56 4.49 17.16 -16.09
CA HIS A 56 4.10 18.36 -16.83
C HIS A 56 3.84 18.03 -18.30
N THR A 57 3.23 18.95 -19.03
CA THR A 57 2.90 18.80 -20.47
C THR A 57 4.11 18.34 -21.32
N ARG A 58 5.31 18.86 -21.05
CA ARG A 58 6.53 18.46 -21.77
C ARG A 58 6.90 16.99 -21.51
N ASN A 59 6.69 16.51 -20.30
CA ASN A 59 7.00 15.13 -19.91
C ASN A 59 5.99 14.19 -20.60
N MET A 60 4.70 14.55 -20.57
CA MET A 60 3.63 13.78 -21.21
C MET A 60 3.80 13.63 -22.72
N ARG A 61 4.30 14.67 -23.40
CA ARG A 61 4.61 14.62 -24.84
C ARG A 61 5.74 13.65 -25.18
N ASN A 62 6.67 13.42 -24.25
CA ASN A 62 7.79 12.50 -24.45
C ASN A 62 7.44 11.04 -24.14
N LEU A 63 6.26 10.78 -23.54
CA LEU A 63 5.77 9.45 -23.20
C LEU A 63 4.89 8.91 -24.34
N ALA A 64 5.49 8.64 -25.49
CA ALA A 64 4.80 8.06 -26.65
C ALA A 64 4.63 6.54 -26.49
N GLY A 65 3.57 5.98 -27.06
CA GLY A 65 3.33 4.54 -27.07
C GLY A 65 1.91 4.11 -26.69
N GLU A 66 1.55 2.89 -27.10
CA GLU A 66 0.24 2.24 -26.88
C GLU A 66 0.28 1.20 -25.74
N VAL A 67 1.47 0.95 -25.20
CA VAL A 67 1.69 0.09 -24.04
C VAL A 67 2.49 0.88 -23.00
N GLY A 68 2.16 0.72 -21.73
CA GLY A 68 2.88 1.42 -20.67
C GLY A 68 2.55 0.91 -19.27
N ILE A 69 3.44 1.23 -18.34
CA ILE A 69 3.24 0.99 -16.90
C ILE A 69 3.52 2.27 -16.12
N ALA A 70 2.93 2.38 -14.95
CA ALA A 70 3.17 3.49 -14.06
C ALA A 70 3.10 3.07 -12.60
N HIS A 71 3.70 3.88 -11.74
CA HIS A 71 3.84 3.62 -10.33
C HIS A 71 3.76 4.90 -9.50
N CYS A 72 3.10 4.84 -8.34
CA CYS A 72 3.19 5.85 -7.28
C CYS A 72 3.77 5.24 -6.00
N ARG A 73 4.83 5.86 -5.47
CA ARG A 73 5.61 5.36 -4.33
C ARG A 73 5.07 5.89 -3.01
N TYR A 74 4.94 5.01 -2.04
CA TYR A 74 4.87 5.38 -0.63
C TYR A 74 6.23 5.13 -0.01
N PRO A 75 6.71 5.98 0.91
CA PRO A 75 7.98 5.74 1.58
C PRO A 75 7.95 4.40 2.33
N THR A 76 8.85 3.49 2.02
CA THR A 76 9.06 2.23 2.75
C THR A 76 10.46 2.24 3.38
N ALA A 77 10.89 1.12 3.98
CA ALA A 77 12.31 0.92 4.30
C ALA A 77 13.14 1.09 3.02
N GLY A 78 14.18 1.92 3.07
CA GLY A 78 14.87 2.50 1.91
C GLY A 78 15.06 4.01 2.10
N SER A 79 15.59 4.71 1.08
CA SER A 79 15.78 6.16 1.16
C SER A 79 14.58 6.90 0.58
N ALA A 80 13.70 7.38 1.47
CA ALA A 80 12.52 8.18 1.12
C ALA A 80 12.88 9.42 0.26
N PHE A 81 14.08 9.96 0.42
CA PHE A 81 14.54 11.14 -0.30
C PHE A 81 15.28 10.82 -1.62
N ASN A 82 15.60 9.54 -1.86
CA ASN A 82 16.33 9.15 -3.06
C ASN A 82 15.37 9.00 -4.26
N SER A 83 15.51 9.91 -5.21
CA SER A 83 14.77 9.88 -6.48
C SER A 83 15.19 8.70 -7.38
N ALA A 84 16.39 8.14 -7.21
CA ALA A 84 16.83 6.95 -7.94
C ALA A 84 15.98 5.72 -7.59
N GLU A 85 15.45 5.67 -6.36
CA GLU A 85 14.55 4.62 -5.90
C GLU A 85 13.09 4.81 -6.38
N ALA A 86 12.80 5.87 -7.16
CA ALA A 86 11.49 6.01 -7.79
C ALA A 86 11.33 4.91 -8.86
N GLN A 87 10.18 4.27 -8.89
CA GLN A 87 9.83 3.25 -9.87
C GLN A 87 9.02 3.87 -11.02
N PRO A 88 8.96 3.24 -12.21
CA PRO A 88 9.55 1.94 -12.57
C PRO A 88 11.09 1.90 -12.68
N PHE A 89 11.67 0.72 -12.49
CA PHE A 89 13.08 0.43 -12.79
C PHE A 89 13.23 -0.18 -14.18
N TYR A 90 14.42 -0.07 -14.78
CA TYR A 90 14.73 -0.58 -16.12
C TYR A 90 16.10 -1.27 -16.14
N VAL A 91 16.18 -2.39 -16.88
CA VAL A 91 17.43 -3.02 -17.30
C VAL A 91 17.39 -3.28 -18.80
N ASN A 92 18.51 -3.08 -19.48
CA ASN A 92 18.61 -3.25 -20.93
C ASN A 92 18.80 -4.71 -21.37
N SER A 93 19.20 -5.60 -20.47
CA SER A 93 19.50 -7.00 -20.79
C SER A 93 18.92 -8.00 -19.77
N PRO A 94 18.28 -9.10 -20.24
CA PRO A 94 18.01 -9.42 -21.65
C PRO A 94 16.80 -8.62 -22.17
N PHE A 95 16.74 -8.40 -23.49
CA PHE A 95 15.64 -7.79 -24.25
C PHE A 95 15.29 -6.32 -23.95
N GLY A 96 15.44 -5.87 -22.72
CA GLY A 96 14.91 -4.61 -22.21
C GLY A 96 13.66 -4.89 -21.38
N VAL A 97 13.77 -4.77 -20.05
CA VAL A 97 12.68 -5.03 -19.11
C VAL A 97 12.50 -3.82 -18.20
N VAL A 98 11.25 -3.40 -18.04
CA VAL A 98 10.85 -2.35 -17.11
C VAL A 98 9.89 -2.95 -16.09
N LEU A 99 10.01 -2.60 -14.80
CA LEU A 99 9.17 -3.17 -13.74
C LEU A 99 8.73 -2.14 -12.70
N GLY A 100 7.44 -2.19 -12.36
CA GLY A 100 6.83 -1.54 -11.20
C GLY A 100 6.28 -2.58 -10.22
N HIS A 101 6.51 -2.35 -8.93
CA HIS A 101 6.28 -3.30 -7.85
C HIS A 101 5.56 -2.63 -6.68
N ASN A 102 4.50 -3.29 -6.22
CA ASN A 102 3.88 -3.01 -4.93
C ASN A 102 4.08 -4.22 -4.01
N GLY A 103 4.89 -4.07 -2.96
CA GLY A 103 5.19 -5.15 -2.03
C GLY A 103 6.48 -4.94 -1.24
N ASN A 104 7.01 -6.02 -0.69
CA ASN A 104 8.34 -6.08 -0.11
C ASN A 104 8.91 -7.51 -0.20
N LEU A 105 10.17 -7.66 -0.60
CA LEU A 105 10.90 -8.92 -0.54
C LEU A 105 11.55 -9.13 0.84
N THR A 106 11.21 -10.22 1.52
CA THR A 106 11.77 -10.59 2.83
C THR A 106 13.20 -11.11 2.74
N ASN A 107 13.60 -11.65 1.58
CA ASN A 107 14.94 -12.17 1.34
C ASN A 107 15.79 -11.30 0.39
N SER A 108 15.50 -9.99 0.32
CA SER A 108 16.20 -9.03 -0.56
C SER A 108 17.73 -9.08 -0.40
N GLU A 109 18.26 -9.07 0.83
CA GLU A 109 19.71 -9.07 1.07
C GLU A 109 20.38 -10.36 0.60
N ALA A 110 19.74 -11.51 0.82
CA ALA A 110 20.25 -12.79 0.32
C ALA A 110 20.25 -12.84 -1.22
N LEU A 111 19.20 -12.29 -1.85
CA LEU A 111 19.14 -12.18 -3.30
C LEU A 111 20.21 -11.24 -3.85
N LYS A 112 20.45 -10.07 -3.23
CA LYS A 112 21.55 -9.17 -3.65
C LYS A 112 22.91 -9.89 -3.66
N GLU A 113 23.19 -10.70 -2.63
CA GLU A 113 24.43 -11.47 -2.54
C GLU A 113 24.52 -12.56 -3.61
N GLU A 114 23.43 -13.30 -3.84
CA GLU A 114 23.30 -14.31 -4.90
C GLU A 114 23.53 -13.68 -6.28
N MET A 115 22.86 -12.57 -6.55
CA MET A 115 22.93 -11.83 -7.81
C MET A 115 24.33 -11.27 -8.10
N PHE A 116 25.02 -10.77 -7.08
CA PHE A 116 26.39 -10.28 -7.22
C PHE A 116 27.38 -11.41 -7.53
N ARG A 117 27.24 -12.56 -6.85
CA ARG A 117 28.20 -13.68 -6.96
C ARG A 117 27.94 -14.61 -8.13
N GLN A 118 26.68 -14.87 -8.46
CA GLN A 118 26.27 -15.89 -9.43
C GLN A 118 25.81 -15.25 -10.73
N ASP A 119 24.94 -14.23 -10.64
CA ASP A 119 24.32 -13.62 -11.82
C ASP A 119 25.17 -12.48 -12.41
N LEU A 120 26.23 -12.07 -11.70
CA LEU A 120 27.13 -10.97 -12.02
C LEU A 120 26.39 -9.64 -12.30
N ARG A 121 25.29 -9.40 -11.57
CA ARG A 121 24.47 -8.20 -11.67
C ARG A 121 24.70 -7.29 -10.48
N HIS A 122 25.08 -6.05 -10.76
CA HIS A 122 25.17 -5.00 -9.75
C HIS A 122 23.79 -4.40 -9.49
N ILE A 123 23.45 -4.24 -8.21
CA ILE A 123 22.24 -3.54 -7.75
C ILE A 123 22.67 -2.16 -7.24
N ASN A 124 22.14 -1.11 -7.85
CA ASN A 124 22.61 0.26 -7.64
C ASN A 124 21.87 0.99 -6.52
N THR A 125 20.69 0.50 -6.12
CA THR A 125 19.85 1.09 -5.07
C THR A 125 19.59 0.11 -3.92
N ASN A 126 19.00 0.62 -2.83
CA ASN A 126 18.53 -0.22 -1.74
C ASN A 126 17.11 -0.75 -1.95
N SER A 127 16.49 -0.48 -3.11
CA SER A 127 15.14 -0.94 -3.41
C SER A 127 15.13 -2.42 -3.75
N ASP A 128 14.34 -3.18 -2.99
CA ASP A 128 14.00 -4.56 -3.29
C ASP A 128 13.32 -4.75 -4.67
N SER A 129 12.78 -3.68 -5.23
CA SER A 129 12.13 -3.67 -6.54
C SER A 129 13.16 -3.74 -7.68
N GLU A 130 14.35 -3.17 -7.48
CA GLU A 130 15.48 -3.36 -8.40
C GLU A 130 16.02 -4.80 -8.34
N VAL A 131 16.04 -5.40 -7.14
CA VAL A 131 16.37 -6.81 -6.96
C VAL A 131 15.36 -7.69 -7.70
N LEU A 132 14.06 -7.45 -7.50
CA LEU A 132 12.99 -8.20 -8.16
C LEU A 132 13.06 -8.10 -9.69
N LEU A 133 13.32 -6.89 -10.21
CA LEU A 133 13.55 -6.67 -11.65
C LEU A 133 14.71 -7.51 -12.17
N ASN A 134 15.84 -7.50 -11.46
CA ASN A 134 17.01 -8.20 -11.95
C ASN A 134 16.87 -9.73 -11.81
N VAL A 135 16.15 -10.24 -10.79
CA VAL A 135 15.80 -11.67 -10.71
C VAL A 135 14.94 -12.05 -11.92
N LEU A 136 13.88 -11.29 -12.23
CA LEU A 136 13.06 -11.54 -13.42
C LEU A 136 13.90 -11.51 -14.71
N ALA A 137 14.78 -10.51 -14.86
CA ALA A 137 15.65 -10.36 -16.01
C ALA A 137 16.60 -11.57 -16.17
N HIS A 138 17.20 -12.03 -15.09
CA HIS A 138 18.07 -13.22 -15.11
C HIS A 138 17.28 -14.50 -15.45
N GLU A 139 16.09 -14.69 -14.87
CA GLU A 139 15.27 -15.87 -15.18
C GLU A 139 14.78 -15.87 -16.63
N LEU A 140 14.52 -14.70 -17.21
CA LEU A 140 14.22 -14.57 -18.65
C LEU A 140 15.42 -14.97 -19.52
N GLU A 141 16.64 -14.60 -19.09
CA GLU A 141 17.88 -14.95 -19.79
C GLU A 141 18.11 -16.47 -19.81
N LEU A 142 17.89 -17.13 -18.68
CA LEU A 142 18.02 -18.59 -18.55
C LEU A 142 16.94 -19.35 -19.31
N ALA A 143 15.70 -18.85 -19.30
CA ALA A 143 14.58 -19.51 -19.97
C ALA A 143 14.62 -19.33 -21.50
N ALA A 144 15.19 -18.24 -22.00
CA ALA A 144 15.20 -17.91 -23.41
C ALA A 144 16.05 -18.88 -24.23
N LYS A 145 15.47 -19.39 -25.32
CA LYS A 145 16.17 -20.20 -26.32
C LYS A 145 16.59 -19.32 -27.50
N GLY A 146 17.72 -18.63 -27.35
CA GLY A 146 18.22 -17.66 -28.33
C GLY A 146 17.44 -16.34 -28.30
N ALA A 147 17.26 -15.70 -29.45
CA ALA A 147 16.66 -14.35 -29.53
C ALA A 147 15.12 -14.32 -29.59
N LYS A 148 14.43 -15.47 -29.52
CA LYS A 148 12.96 -15.54 -29.58
C LYS A 148 12.39 -15.66 -28.17
N LEU A 149 11.54 -14.71 -27.82
CA LEU A 149 10.77 -14.71 -26.59
C LEU A 149 9.32 -15.13 -26.92
N ASP A 150 8.82 -16.15 -26.25
CA ASP A 150 7.42 -16.58 -26.31
C ASP A 150 6.78 -16.57 -24.93
N ALA A 151 5.45 -16.72 -24.88
CA ALA A 151 4.71 -16.71 -23.62
C ALA A 151 5.17 -17.82 -22.66
N ASP A 152 5.55 -19.00 -23.19
CA ASP A 152 6.00 -20.14 -22.38
C ASP A 152 7.31 -19.83 -21.63
N THR A 153 8.24 -19.19 -22.32
CA THR A 153 9.50 -18.69 -21.79
C THR A 153 9.25 -17.70 -20.66
N ILE A 154 8.39 -16.70 -20.89
CA ILE A 154 8.08 -15.67 -19.89
C ILE A 154 7.43 -16.28 -18.65
N PHE A 155 6.45 -17.18 -18.81
CA PHE A 155 5.82 -17.83 -17.67
C PHE A 155 6.76 -18.78 -16.92
N THR A 156 7.71 -19.41 -17.62
CA THR A 156 8.77 -20.20 -16.99
C THR A 156 9.66 -19.31 -16.13
N ALA A 157 10.06 -18.14 -16.63
CA ALA A 157 10.83 -17.17 -15.87
C ALA A 157 10.08 -16.72 -14.60
N VAL A 158 8.79 -16.36 -14.71
CA VAL A 158 7.98 -15.99 -13.54
C VAL A 158 7.85 -17.15 -12.54
N SER A 159 7.74 -18.39 -13.01
CA SER A 159 7.72 -19.56 -12.14
C SER A 159 9.01 -19.70 -11.32
N ASN A 160 10.16 -19.33 -11.90
CA ASN A 160 11.43 -19.30 -11.18
C ASN A 160 11.57 -18.10 -10.25
N VAL A 161 11.03 -16.92 -10.62
CA VAL A 161 10.91 -15.77 -9.72
C VAL A 161 10.16 -16.18 -8.45
N HIS A 162 9.02 -16.89 -8.57
CA HIS A 162 8.28 -17.39 -7.40
C HIS A 162 9.05 -18.41 -6.53
N ARG A 163 10.09 -19.06 -7.08
CA ARG A 163 10.95 -19.99 -6.32
C ARG A 163 12.05 -19.25 -5.56
N ARG A 164 12.62 -18.18 -6.15
CA ARG A 164 13.73 -17.40 -5.59
C ARG A 164 13.23 -16.30 -4.64
N CYS A 165 12.22 -15.55 -5.03
CA CYS A 165 11.70 -14.41 -4.28
C CYS A 165 10.73 -14.84 -3.17
N ARG A 166 10.96 -14.35 -1.96
CA ARG A 166 10.08 -14.50 -0.80
C ARG A 166 9.58 -13.14 -0.35
N GLY A 167 8.37 -13.10 0.20
CA GLY A 167 7.70 -11.87 0.61
C GLY A 167 6.36 -11.72 -0.07
N ALA A 168 5.98 -10.48 -0.32
CA ALA A 168 4.71 -10.13 -0.94
C ALA A 168 4.97 -9.17 -2.11
N TYR A 169 4.29 -9.37 -3.23
CA TYR A 169 4.50 -8.57 -4.43
C TYR A 169 3.32 -8.67 -5.39
N ALA A 170 2.87 -7.51 -5.85
CA ALA A 170 2.10 -7.35 -7.06
C ALA A 170 2.98 -6.59 -8.06
N VAL A 171 3.08 -7.10 -9.28
CA VAL A 171 4.02 -6.60 -10.28
C VAL A 171 3.31 -6.29 -11.58
N VAL A 172 3.69 -5.17 -12.20
CA VAL A 172 3.49 -4.89 -13.62
C VAL A 172 4.86 -4.67 -14.26
N ALA A 173 5.10 -5.26 -15.41
CA ALA A 173 6.35 -5.18 -16.14
C ALA A 173 6.09 -5.07 -17.64
N MET A 174 7.01 -4.44 -18.36
CA MET A 174 7.03 -4.46 -19.82
C MET A 174 8.29 -5.12 -20.32
N ILE A 175 8.15 -5.95 -21.34
CA ILE A 175 9.28 -6.56 -22.05
C ILE A 175 9.27 -6.03 -23.48
N SER A 176 10.39 -5.42 -23.88
CA SER A 176 10.52 -4.72 -25.16
C SER A 176 10.21 -5.63 -26.35
N GLY A 177 9.32 -5.17 -27.24
CA GLY A 177 8.90 -5.92 -28.42
C GLY A 177 8.02 -7.14 -28.12
N PHE A 178 7.47 -7.24 -26.89
CA PHE A 178 6.52 -8.28 -26.52
C PHE A 178 5.23 -7.69 -25.96
N GLY A 179 5.29 -6.97 -24.83
CA GLY A 179 4.11 -6.37 -24.22
C GLY A 179 4.15 -6.32 -22.69
N LEU A 180 2.96 -6.33 -22.09
CA LEU A 180 2.72 -6.16 -20.66
C LEU A 180 2.64 -7.52 -19.95
N LEU A 181 3.46 -7.69 -18.91
CA LEU A 181 3.42 -8.81 -17.97
C LEU A 181 2.90 -8.29 -16.62
N ALA A 182 2.03 -9.04 -15.96
CA ALA A 182 1.68 -8.78 -14.57
C ALA A 182 1.61 -10.10 -13.79
N PHE A 183 2.04 -10.10 -12.53
CA PHE A 183 1.96 -11.30 -11.70
C PHE A 183 1.82 -10.94 -10.22
N ARG A 184 1.29 -11.89 -9.44
CA ARG A 184 0.99 -11.73 -8.02
C ARG A 184 1.71 -12.80 -7.20
N ASP A 185 2.13 -12.47 -5.99
CA ASP A 185 2.82 -13.41 -5.11
C ASP A 185 1.99 -14.69 -4.84
N PRO A 186 2.64 -15.84 -4.53
CA PRO A 186 1.96 -17.12 -4.30
C PRO A 186 0.92 -17.12 -3.17
N TYR A 187 0.94 -16.08 -2.32
CA TYR A 187 0.02 -15.92 -1.20
C TYR A 187 -1.09 -14.89 -1.46
N GLY A 188 -1.09 -14.22 -2.62
CA GLY A 188 -2.06 -13.19 -2.96
C GLY A 188 -2.09 -12.01 -1.98
N ILE A 189 -0.97 -11.69 -1.33
CA ILE A 189 -0.94 -10.73 -0.22
C ILE A 189 -1.21 -9.30 -0.71
N ARG A 190 -0.60 -8.87 -1.83
CA ARG A 190 -0.78 -7.53 -2.40
C ARG A 190 -1.86 -7.55 -3.49
N PRO A 191 -2.75 -6.54 -3.56
CA PRO A 191 -3.87 -6.57 -4.50
C PRO A 191 -3.39 -6.31 -5.93
N LEU A 192 -3.99 -7.04 -6.88
CA LEU A 192 -3.76 -6.87 -8.32
C LEU A 192 -5.00 -7.35 -9.07
N VAL A 193 -5.55 -6.49 -9.92
CA VAL A 193 -6.80 -6.72 -10.64
C VAL A 193 -6.65 -6.29 -12.08
N PHE A 194 -7.39 -6.91 -13.00
CA PHE A 194 -7.38 -6.51 -14.39
C PHE A 194 -8.79 -6.39 -15.00
N GLY A 195 -8.86 -5.55 -16.01
CA GLY A 195 -10.05 -5.32 -16.81
C GLY A 195 -9.73 -5.28 -18.29
N THR A 196 -10.77 -5.31 -19.10
CA THR A 196 -10.67 -5.30 -20.55
C THR A 196 -11.65 -4.30 -21.15
N ASN A 197 -11.33 -3.81 -22.34
CA ASN A 197 -12.20 -3.01 -23.16
C ASN A 197 -12.08 -3.52 -24.61
N THR A 198 -13.13 -3.31 -25.42
CA THR A 198 -13.08 -3.63 -26.86
C THR A 198 -13.15 -2.33 -27.64
N SER A 199 -12.05 -1.96 -28.28
CA SER A 199 -12.00 -0.85 -29.23
C SER A 199 -12.28 -1.34 -30.66
N PRO A 200 -12.56 -0.44 -31.62
CA PRO A 200 -12.67 -0.80 -33.04
C PRO A 200 -11.42 -1.49 -33.61
N ASP A 201 -10.23 -1.19 -33.05
CA ASP A 201 -8.94 -1.68 -33.50
C ASP A 201 -8.46 -2.92 -32.73
N GLY A 202 -9.29 -3.46 -31.82
CA GLY A 202 -9.04 -4.69 -31.08
C GLY A 202 -9.18 -4.54 -29.56
N PRO A 203 -8.85 -5.62 -28.82
CA PRO A 203 -8.98 -5.65 -27.37
C PRO A 203 -7.90 -4.79 -26.69
N GLU A 204 -8.29 -4.18 -25.59
CA GLU A 204 -7.45 -3.39 -24.69
C GLU A 204 -7.51 -4.00 -23.29
N TYR A 205 -6.43 -3.82 -22.53
CA TYR A 205 -6.31 -4.37 -21.18
C TYR A 205 -5.69 -3.36 -20.24
N VAL A 206 -6.20 -3.34 -19.02
CA VAL A 206 -5.64 -2.57 -17.90
C VAL A 206 -5.47 -3.48 -16.70
N VAL A 207 -4.34 -3.36 -16.04
CA VAL A 207 -4.01 -4.03 -14.78
C VAL A 207 -3.71 -2.95 -13.76
N ALA A 208 -4.24 -3.06 -12.54
CA ALA A 208 -4.04 -2.06 -11.50
C ALA A 208 -4.04 -2.67 -10.10
N SER A 209 -3.53 -1.92 -9.12
CA SER A 209 -3.63 -2.32 -7.71
C SER A 209 -5.07 -2.33 -7.18
N GLU A 210 -5.99 -1.56 -7.76
CA GLU A 210 -7.37 -1.44 -7.28
C GLU A 210 -8.37 -1.33 -8.45
N SER A 211 -9.58 -1.90 -8.24
CA SER A 211 -10.63 -1.96 -9.25
C SER A 211 -11.19 -0.58 -9.64
N VAL A 212 -11.05 0.43 -8.77
CA VAL A 212 -11.49 1.80 -9.04
C VAL A 212 -10.85 2.39 -10.29
N VAL A 213 -9.61 2.01 -10.60
CA VAL A 213 -8.91 2.43 -11.81
C VAL A 213 -9.61 1.87 -13.04
N ILE A 214 -9.95 0.58 -12.99
CA ILE A 214 -10.60 -0.14 -14.09
C ILE A 214 -11.94 0.52 -14.42
N ALA A 215 -12.78 0.72 -13.40
CA ALA A 215 -14.11 1.29 -13.56
C ALA A 215 -14.07 2.76 -14.01
N ALA A 216 -13.19 3.58 -13.43
CA ALA A 216 -13.10 5.01 -13.77
C ALA A 216 -12.57 5.25 -15.20
N MET A 217 -11.81 4.31 -15.77
CA MET A 217 -11.33 4.36 -17.14
C MET A 217 -12.32 3.78 -18.16
N GLY A 218 -13.49 3.29 -17.71
CA GLY A 218 -14.49 2.70 -18.59
C GLY A 218 -14.15 1.28 -19.06
N PHE A 219 -13.20 0.59 -18.42
CA PHE A 219 -12.92 -0.82 -18.69
C PHE A 219 -13.89 -1.70 -17.91
N GLU A 220 -14.22 -2.85 -18.48
CA GLU A 220 -14.97 -3.89 -17.79
C GLU A 220 -14.04 -4.67 -16.85
N LEU A 221 -14.43 -4.76 -15.58
CA LEU A 221 -13.70 -5.54 -14.58
C LEU A 221 -13.83 -7.04 -14.89
N VAL A 222 -12.71 -7.73 -15.10
CA VAL A 222 -12.70 -9.17 -15.38
C VAL A 222 -12.60 -9.98 -14.09
N ARG A 223 -11.49 -9.84 -13.35
CA ARG A 223 -11.24 -10.45 -12.03
C ARG A 223 -9.90 -9.99 -11.43
N ASP A 224 -9.69 -10.33 -10.17
CA ASP A 224 -8.37 -10.30 -9.54
C ASP A 224 -7.40 -11.28 -10.21
N VAL A 225 -6.11 -10.93 -10.24
CA VAL A 225 -5.02 -11.85 -10.58
C VAL A 225 -4.87 -12.83 -9.40
N ALA A 226 -4.91 -14.13 -9.68
CA ALA A 226 -4.89 -15.16 -8.66
C ALA A 226 -3.50 -15.27 -7.99
N PRO A 227 -3.40 -15.83 -6.77
CA PRO A 227 -2.11 -16.05 -6.11
C PRO A 227 -1.15 -16.87 -6.98
N GLY A 228 0.04 -16.35 -7.26
CA GLY A 228 1.05 -17.00 -8.11
C GLY A 228 0.68 -17.11 -9.59
N GLU A 229 -0.38 -16.44 -10.03
CA GLU A 229 -0.72 -16.31 -11.45
C GLU A 229 0.13 -15.21 -12.10
N ALA A 230 0.49 -15.45 -13.35
CA ALA A 230 0.97 -14.43 -14.27
C ALA A 230 -0.01 -14.25 -15.42
N ILE A 231 -0.27 -12.99 -15.78
CA ILE A 231 -0.99 -12.57 -16.98
C ILE A 231 -0.03 -11.86 -17.93
N LEU A 232 -0.21 -12.08 -19.22
CA LEU A 232 0.64 -11.54 -20.26
C LEU A 232 -0.24 -11.06 -21.41
N VAL A 233 -0.05 -9.82 -21.81
CA VAL A 233 -0.78 -9.18 -22.90
C VAL A 233 0.23 -8.69 -23.93
N SER A 234 0.17 -9.24 -25.14
CA SER A 234 1.07 -8.81 -26.21
C SER A 234 0.74 -7.37 -26.65
N GLU A 235 1.67 -6.68 -27.31
CA GLU A 235 1.43 -5.36 -27.93
C GLU A 235 0.23 -5.39 -28.90
N ARG A 236 -0.08 -6.57 -29.47
CA ARG A 236 -1.23 -6.78 -30.36
C ARG A 236 -2.55 -7.01 -29.61
N GLY A 237 -2.52 -7.14 -28.29
CA GLY A 237 -3.69 -7.41 -27.45
C GLY A 237 -4.02 -8.90 -27.31
N GLU A 238 -3.08 -9.81 -27.59
CA GLU A 238 -3.27 -11.24 -27.31
C GLU A 238 -3.10 -11.49 -25.82
N PHE A 239 -4.10 -12.08 -25.18
CA PHE A 239 -4.12 -12.35 -23.74
C PHE A 239 -3.71 -13.79 -23.43
N TYR A 240 -2.80 -13.94 -22.47
CA TYR A 240 -2.39 -15.21 -21.89
C TYR A 240 -2.43 -15.13 -20.37
N SER A 241 -2.78 -16.24 -19.73
CA SER A 241 -2.76 -16.40 -18.28
C SER A 241 -2.20 -17.77 -17.93
N ARG A 242 -1.34 -17.85 -16.91
CA ARG A 242 -0.79 -19.11 -16.42
C ARG A 242 -0.56 -19.09 -14.92
N GLN A 243 -0.88 -20.20 -14.27
CA GLN A 243 -0.46 -20.47 -12.91
C GLN A 243 1.05 -20.77 -12.88
N CYS A 244 1.83 -19.89 -12.24
CA CYS A 244 3.30 -19.97 -12.20
C CYS A 244 3.84 -20.45 -10.84
N ALA A 245 3.02 -20.48 -9.79
CA ALA A 245 3.39 -21.07 -8.50
C ALA A 245 2.72 -22.44 -8.30
N VAL A 246 3.46 -23.42 -7.79
CA VAL A 246 2.96 -24.78 -7.54
C VAL A 246 2.08 -24.85 -6.29
N ARG A 247 2.47 -24.13 -5.23
CA ARG A 247 1.74 -24.08 -3.96
C ARG A 247 1.27 -22.65 -3.74
N THR A 248 -0.05 -22.50 -3.69
CA THR A 248 -0.69 -21.20 -3.56
C THR A 248 -1.69 -21.21 -2.42
N MET A 249 -1.85 -20.06 -1.78
CA MET A 249 -2.88 -19.85 -0.78
C MET A 249 -3.38 -18.42 -0.92
N LEU A 250 -4.69 -18.20 -0.98
CA LEU A 250 -5.23 -16.84 -1.00
C LEU A 250 -5.30 -16.29 0.43
N SER A 251 -4.35 -15.40 0.75
CA SER A 251 -4.21 -14.74 2.05
C SER A 251 -4.05 -13.22 1.86
N PRO A 252 -5.10 -12.51 1.39
CA PRO A 252 -5.01 -11.09 1.13
C PRO A 252 -4.67 -10.29 2.39
N CYS A 253 -4.00 -9.16 2.21
CA CYS A 253 -3.68 -8.26 3.31
C CYS A 253 -4.94 -7.70 3.94
N ILE A 254 -5.18 -8.02 5.22
CA ILE A 254 -6.38 -7.54 5.89
C ILE A 254 -6.38 -6.01 6.07
N PHE A 255 -5.19 -5.40 6.11
CA PHE A 255 -5.01 -3.97 6.34
C PHE A 255 -5.43 -3.11 5.12
N GLU A 256 -5.52 -3.71 3.93
CA GLU A 256 -6.13 -3.08 2.76
C GLU A 256 -7.58 -2.69 3.02
N TYR A 257 -8.35 -3.62 3.61
CA TYR A 257 -9.75 -3.39 3.96
C TYR A 257 -9.91 -2.39 5.12
N VAL A 258 -9.04 -2.46 6.12
CA VAL A 258 -9.07 -1.58 7.31
C VAL A 258 -8.89 -0.11 6.91
N TYR A 259 -7.82 0.20 6.18
CA TYR A 259 -7.38 1.59 6.01
C TYR A 259 -6.95 1.94 4.59
N LEU A 260 -6.14 1.08 3.98
CA LEU A 260 -5.29 1.52 2.89
C LEU A 260 -6.01 1.63 1.54
N ALA A 261 -6.87 0.67 1.20
CA ALA A 261 -7.59 0.69 -0.06
C ALA A 261 -8.68 1.77 -0.04
N ARG A 262 -9.06 2.26 -1.22
CA ARG A 262 -10.21 3.15 -1.30
C ARG A 262 -11.51 2.37 -1.03
N PRO A 263 -12.52 3.02 -0.43
CA PRO A 263 -13.79 2.36 -0.13
C PRO A 263 -14.56 1.90 -1.38
N ASP A 264 -14.38 2.58 -2.52
CA ASP A 264 -15.02 2.26 -3.80
C ASP A 264 -14.31 1.14 -4.59
N SER A 265 -13.31 0.49 -4.00
CA SER A 265 -12.63 -0.66 -4.58
C SER A 265 -13.20 -1.99 -4.12
N VAL A 266 -13.06 -2.98 -5.00
CA VAL A 266 -13.32 -4.39 -4.77
C VAL A 266 -11.99 -5.12 -4.88
N ILE A 267 -11.62 -5.88 -3.84
CA ILE A 267 -10.37 -6.64 -3.77
C ILE A 267 -10.75 -8.10 -3.49
N ASP A 268 -10.29 -9.03 -4.31
CA ASP A 268 -10.60 -10.47 -4.19
C ASP A 268 -12.11 -10.74 -4.02
N GLY A 269 -12.92 -10.01 -4.78
CA GLY A 269 -14.39 -10.07 -4.74
C GLY A 269 -15.05 -9.44 -3.50
N VAL A 270 -14.31 -8.73 -2.65
CA VAL A 270 -14.82 -8.07 -1.45
C VAL A 270 -14.86 -6.55 -1.61
N SER A 271 -16.02 -5.95 -1.38
CA SER A 271 -16.15 -4.50 -1.26
C SER A 271 -15.45 -3.98 0.01
N VAL A 272 -14.54 -3.02 -0.17
CA VAL A 272 -13.85 -2.36 0.95
C VAL A 272 -14.85 -1.55 1.79
N TYR A 273 -15.78 -0.85 1.15
CA TYR A 273 -16.82 -0.08 1.85
C TYR A 273 -17.71 -0.97 2.71
N GLU A 274 -18.25 -2.06 2.15
CA GLU A 274 -19.10 -3.00 2.89
C GLU A 274 -18.35 -3.63 4.07
N THR A 275 -17.09 -3.98 3.89
CA THR A 275 -16.24 -4.50 4.97
C THR A 275 -16.13 -3.49 6.12
N ARG A 276 -15.94 -2.20 5.83
CA ARG A 276 -15.85 -1.15 6.85
C ARG A 276 -17.18 -0.92 7.58
N LEU A 277 -18.31 -1.07 6.89
CA LEU A 277 -19.64 -1.08 7.54
C LEU A 277 -19.75 -2.27 8.51
N ASN A 278 -19.38 -3.47 8.08
CA ASN A 278 -19.40 -4.67 8.91
C ASN A 278 -18.50 -4.54 10.14
N MET A 279 -17.32 -3.92 10.01
CA MET A 279 -16.43 -3.62 11.14
C MET A 279 -17.12 -2.77 12.21
N GLY A 280 -17.91 -1.77 11.79
CA GLY A 280 -18.70 -0.93 12.68
C GLY A 280 -19.79 -1.70 13.43
N GLN A 281 -20.52 -2.56 12.72
CA GLN A 281 -21.54 -3.43 13.33
C GLN A 281 -20.92 -4.37 14.37
N GLN A 282 -19.82 -5.03 14.03
CA GLN A 282 -19.11 -5.93 14.94
C GLN A 282 -18.58 -5.21 16.18
N LEU A 283 -18.08 -3.98 16.03
CA LEU A 283 -17.70 -3.14 17.18
C LEU A 283 -18.89 -2.80 18.08
N ALA A 284 -20.07 -2.54 17.50
CA ALA A 284 -21.28 -2.25 18.27
C ALA A 284 -21.69 -3.45 19.12
N ASP A 285 -21.68 -4.63 18.51
CA ASP A 285 -22.04 -5.88 19.18
C ASP A 285 -21.04 -6.20 20.30
N LYS A 286 -19.74 -5.94 20.07
CA LYS A 286 -18.72 -6.04 21.11
C LYS A 286 -19.02 -5.11 22.28
N ILE A 287 -19.23 -3.81 22.04
CA ILE A 287 -19.45 -2.82 23.10
C ILE A 287 -20.69 -3.19 23.93
N LYS A 288 -21.81 -3.56 23.29
CA LYS A 288 -23.02 -4.01 24.00
C LYS A 288 -22.75 -5.23 24.88
N ARG A 289 -21.94 -6.17 24.40
CA ARG A 289 -21.61 -7.42 25.10
C ARG A 289 -20.64 -7.18 26.26
N THR A 290 -19.60 -6.39 26.07
CA THR A 290 -18.48 -6.27 27.02
C THR A 290 -18.55 -5.03 27.91
N MET A 291 -19.31 -4.01 27.52
CA MET A 291 -19.40 -2.72 28.22
C MET A 291 -20.86 -2.18 28.22
N PRO A 292 -21.86 -2.94 28.69
CA PRO A 292 -23.28 -2.55 28.61
C PRO A 292 -23.65 -1.28 29.38
N GLY A 293 -22.83 -0.88 30.37
CA GLY A 293 -23.03 0.35 31.16
C GLY A 293 -22.28 1.57 30.63
N LEU A 294 -21.68 1.50 29.44
CA LEU A 294 -20.92 2.61 28.87
C LEU A 294 -21.88 3.70 28.34
N GLU A 295 -21.94 4.83 29.02
CA GLU A 295 -22.79 5.95 28.63
C GLU A 295 -22.18 6.71 27.46
N ILE A 296 -22.75 6.55 26.26
CA ILE A 296 -22.29 7.23 25.04
C ILE A 296 -23.41 8.12 24.51
N ASP A 297 -23.17 9.42 24.41
CA ASP A 297 -24.14 10.37 23.85
C ASP A 297 -24.00 10.48 22.33
N VAL A 298 -22.77 10.39 21.83
CA VAL A 298 -22.45 10.64 20.43
C VAL A 298 -21.24 9.83 19.97
N VAL A 299 -21.32 9.32 18.75
CA VAL A 299 -20.21 8.69 18.03
C VAL A 299 -19.66 9.68 17.01
N VAL A 300 -18.34 9.86 17.03
CA VAL A 300 -17.62 10.80 16.18
C VAL A 300 -16.49 10.10 15.43
N PRO A 301 -16.49 10.06 14.09
CA PRO A 301 -15.40 9.48 13.32
C PRO A 301 -14.17 10.40 13.28
N VAL A 302 -12.99 9.80 13.23
CA VAL A 302 -11.78 10.44 12.74
C VAL A 302 -11.78 10.35 11.21
N PRO A 303 -11.94 11.46 10.47
CA PRO A 303 -12.09 11.42 9.02
C PRO A 303 -10.78 11.04 8.30
N ASP A 304 -10.84 10.40 7.13
CA ASP A 304 -12.05 10.04 6.38
C ASP A 304 -12.40 8.54 6.48
N THR A 305 -11.42 7.68 6.75
CA THR A 305 -11.51 6.21 6.65
C THR A 305 -12.54 5.62 7.60
N SER A 306 -12.60 6.08 8.85
CA SER A 306 -13.43 5.49 9.90
C SER A 306 -14.92 5.81 9.77
N ARG A 307 -15.31 6.73 8.87
CA ARG A 307 -16.70 7.19 8.71
C ARG A 307 -17.73 6.05 8.55
N PRO A 308 -17.52 5.05 7.66
CA PRO A 308 -18.49 3.96 7.51
C PRO A 308 -18.61 3.12 8.78
N SER A 309 -17.49 2.79 9.43
CA SER A 309 -17.48 2.02 10.67
C SER A 309 -18.13 2.77 11.81
N ALA A 310 -17.87 4.07 11.96
CA ALA A 310 -18.48 4.91 12.97
C ALA A 310 -19.99 5.08 12.75
N LEU A 311 -20.44 5.19 11.50
CA LEU A 311 -21.86 5.29 11.16
C LEU A 311 -22.62 4.03 11.59
N GLU A 312 -22.14 2.85 11.20
CA GLU A 312 -22.79 1.58 11.59
C GLU A 312 -22.63 1.30 13.08
N LEU A 313 -21.51 1.72 13.70
CA LEU A 313 -21.35 1.66 15.15
C LEU A 313 -22.42 2.47 15.88
N ALA A 314 -22.64 3.73 15.47
CA ALA A 314 -23.63 4.62 16.07
C ALA A 314 -25.05 4.04 15.94
N LYS A 315 -25.39 3.57 14.75
CA LYS A 315 -26.66 2.89 14.45
C LYS A 315 -26.83 1.64 15.29
N GLY A 316 -25.78 0.82 15.40
CA GLY A 316 -25.76 -0.37 16.23
C GLY A 316 -26.00 -0.05 17.69
N LEU A 317 -25.36 0.99 18.23
CA LEU A 317 -25.54 1.42 19.63
C LEU A 317 -26.84 2.21 19.88
N GLY A 318 -27.54 2.66 18.84
CA GLY A 318 -28.75 3.49 18.97
C GLY A 318 -28.46 4.92 19.42
N VAL A 319 -27.27 5.45 19.10
CA VAL A 319 -26.81 6.79 19.50
C VAL A 319 -26.58 7.68 18.27
N SER A 320 -26.42 8.99 18.49
CA SER A 320 -26.22 9.94 17.39
C SER A 320 -24.84 9.79 16.74
N PHE A 321 -24.80 9.79 15.40
CA PHE A 321 -23.57 10.00 14.62
C PHE A 321 -23.39 11.48 14.34
N ARG A 322 -22.20 12.04 14.60
CA ARG A 322 -21.88 13.44 14.31
C ARG A 322 -20.48 13.60 13.74
N GLU A 323 -20.35 14.47 12.73
CA GLU A 323 -19.06 14.93 12.23
C GLU A 323 -18.50 15.97 13.22
N GLY A 324 -17.73 15.50 14.20
CA GLY A 324 -17.05 16.36 15.17
C GLY A 324 -15.67 16.82 14.72
N PHE A 325 -15.01 16.07 13.83
CA PHE A 325 -13.72 16.42 13.26
C PHE A 325 -13.83 16.72 11.78
N VAL A 326 -13.18 17.80 11.34
CA VAL A 326 -13.10 18.17 9.93
C VAL A 326 -11.64 18.09 9.48
N ARG A 327 -11.37 17.25 8.47
CA ARG A 327 -10.05 17.15 7.86
C ARG A 327 -9.74 18.36 7.00
N ASN A 328 -8.60 18.99 7.23
CA ASN A 328 -8.07 20.04 6.38
C ASN A 328 -7.54 19.39 5.10
N ARG A 329 -8.20 19.66 3.96
CA ARG A 329 -7.87 19.04 2.66
C ARG A 329 -6.60 19.60 2.03
N TYR A 330 -6.24 20.84 2.38
CA TYR A 330 -5.17 21.61 1.73
C TYR A 330 -3.95 21.79 2.64
N VAL A 331 -3.54 20.73 3.34
CA VAL A 331 -2.35 20.76 4.19
C VAL A 331 -1.12 20.51 3.32
N GLY A 332 -0.27 21.53 3.16
CA GLY A 332 1.05 21.38 2.54
C GLY A 332 2.02 20.62 3.45
N ARG A 333 3.19 20.24 2.91
CA ARG A 333 4.29 19.73 3.76
C ARG A 333 4.66 20.83 4.76
N THR A 334 4.77 20.49 6.05
CA THR A 334 5.26 21.43 7.05
C THR A 334 6.75 21.67 6.77
N PHE A 335 7.12 22.90 6.41
CA PHE A 335 8.54 23.26 6.23
C PHE A 335 9.29 23.07 7.57
N ILE A 336 10.41 22.37 7.52
CA ILE A 336 11.34 22.27 8.65
C ILE A 336 11.98 23.65 8.82
N MET A 337 11.56 24.39 9.85
CA MET A 337 12.19 25.64 10.28
C MET A 337 13.06 25.33 11.50
N PRO A 338 14.32 25.80 11.59
CA PRO A 338 15.17 25.57 12.77
C PRO A 338 14.56 26.23 14.00
N GLY A 339 14.26 25.44 15.05
CA GLY A 339 13.72 25.93 16.33
C GLY A 339 12.84 24.88 17.03
N GLN A 340 13.23 24.44 18.23
CA GLN A 340 12.60 23.34 18.96
C GLN A 340 11.12 23.56 19.34
N THR A 341 10.59 24.78 19.23
CA THR A 341 9.25 25.15 19.74
C THR A 341 8.09 24.71 18.83
N ILE A 342 8.34 24.21 17.61
CA ILE A 342 7.29 24.02 16.58
C ILE A 342 6.87 22.54 16.33
N ARG A 343 7.40 21.55 17.07
CA ARG A 343 7.04 20.13 16.84
C ARG A 343 5.70 19.66 17.43
N ARG A 344 4.91 20.53 18.08
CA ARG A 344 3.60 20.19 18.68
C ARG A 344 2.35 20.52 17.84
N LYS A 345 2.48 21.09 16.63
CA LYS A 345 1.32 21.57 15.83
C LYS A 345 0.85 20.67 14.67
N SER A 346 1.33 19.43 14.54
CA SER A 346 1.06 18.62 13.32
C SER A 346 -0.38 18.10 13.19
N VAL A 347 -1.02 17.64 14.28
CA VAL A 347 -2.39 17.08 14.17
C VAL A 347 -3.44 18.18 14.05
N ARG A 348 -3.33 19.29 14.80
CA ARG A 348 -4.21 20.46 14.66
C ARG A 348 -4.12 21.14 13.30
N GLN A 349 -3.01 20.97 12.59
CA GLN A 349 -2.91 21.38 11.18
C GLN A 349 -3.75 20.47 10.27
N LYS A 350 -3.92 19.19 10.62
CA LYS A 350 -4.63 18.19 9.81
C LYS A 350 -6.12 18.12 10.12
N LEU A 351 -6.52 18.38 11.36
CA LEU A 351 -7.89 18.22 11.85
C LEU A 351 -8.34 19.47 12.62
N ASN A 352 -9.57 19.90 12.36
CA ASN A 352 -10.28 20.91 13.15
C ASN A 352 -11.41 20.25 13.96
N VAL A 353 -11.68 20.78 15.16
CA VAL A 353 -12.74 20.28 16.03
C VAL A 353 -13.95 21.22 16.00
N MET A 354 -15.14 20.64 15.82
CA MET A 354 -16.41 21.32 15.96
C MET A 354 -16.88 21.24 17.42
N ALA A 355 -16.48 22.21 18.25
CA ALA A 355 -16.67 22.13 19.70
C ALA A 355 -18.12 21.90 20.18
N MET A 356 -19.10 22.36 19.40
CA MET A 356 -20.53 22.13 19.67
C MET A 356 -20.89 20.63 19.70
N GLU A 357 -20.15 19.79 18.98
CA GLU A 357 -20.40 18.35 18.96
C GLU A 357 -19.87 17.61 20.18
N PHE A 358 -18.94 18.22 20.94
CA PHE A 358 -18.29 17.59 22.10
C PHE A 358 -18.77 18.14 23.44
N ARG A 359 -19.11 19.44 23.53
CA ARG A 359 -19.39 20.12 24.79
C ARG A 359 -20.47 19.43 25.62
N GLY A 360 -20.11 19.01 26.83
CA GLY A 360 -21.02 18.43 27.82
C GLY A 360 -21.48 17.00 27.49
N LYS A 361 -20.83 16.31 26.55
CA LYS A 361 -21.20 14.96 26.10
C LYS A 361 -20.14 13.91 26.46
N ASN A 362 -20.57 12.68 26.62
CA ASN A 362 -19.74 11.48 26.64
C ASN A 362 -19.55 11.00 25.19
N VAL A 363 -18.33 11.19 24.65
CA VAL A 363 -18.05 11.02 23.22
C VAL A 363 -17.30 9.71 22.99
N LEU A 364 -17.79 8.90 22.03
CA LEU A 364 -17.04 7.77 21.48
C LEU A 364 -16.39 8.18 20.16
N ILE A 365 -15.08 8.37 20.17
CA ILE A 365 -14.28 8.64 18.98
C ILE A 365 -13.96 7.31 18.31
N VAL A 366 -14.13 7.23 16.99
CA VAL A 366 -13.82 6.02 16.21
C VAL A 366 -12.72 6.33 15.21
N ASP A 367 -11.66 5.55 15.23
CA ASP A 367 -10.57 5.62 14.27
C ASP A 367 -10.36 4.25 13.60
N ASP A 368 -9.70 4.22 12.45
CA ASP A 368 -9.44 2.96 11.75
C ASP A 368 -8.47 2.06 12.53
N SER A 369 -7.43 2.65 13.12
CA SER A 369 -6.38 1.92 13.82
C SER A 369 -5.61 2.82 14.79
N ILE A 370 -4.94 2.22 15.77
CA ILE A 370 -4.01 2.91 16.68
C ILE A 370 -2.61 2.30 16.49
N VAL A 371 -1.68 3.08 15.95
CA VAL A 371 -0.30 2.62 15.63
C VAL A 371 0.72 3.13 16.67
N ARG A 372 1.11 4.42 16.60
CA ARG A 372 2.04 5.04 17.57
C ARG A 372 1.33 5.71 18.75
N GLY A 373 0.01 5.86 18.69
CA GLY A 373 -0.82 6.54 19.71
C GLY A 373 -0.67 8.06 19.82
N THR A 374 0.38 8.67 19.25
CA THR A 374 0.61 10.13 19.30
C THR A 374 -0.52 10.94 18.68
N THR A 375 -1.07 10.49 17.55
CA THR A 375 -2.22 11.14 16.89
C THR A 375 -3.49 10.95 17.71
N SER A 376 -3.76 9.72 18.17
CA SER A 376 -4.91 9.40 19.00
C SER A 376 -4.92 10.23 20.30
N ARG A 377 -3.76 10.40 20.95
CA ARG A 377 -3.61 11.26 22.14
C ARG A 377 -3.97 12.72 21.87
N GLU A 378 -3.52 13.27 20.75
CA GLU A 378 -3.85 14.67 20.40
C GLU A 378 -5.33 14.81 20.04
N ILE A 379 -5.93 13.83 19.36
CA ILE A 379 -7.37 13.78 19.06
C ILE A 379 -8.20 13.77 20.36
N VAL A 380 -7.83 12.92 21.32
CA VAL A 380 -8.47 12.86 22.65
C VAL A 380 -8.31 14.19 23.38
N THR A 381 -7.12 14.79 23.34
CA THR A 381 -6.85 16.09 23.96
C THR A 381 -7.72 17.18 23.35
N MET A 382 -7.81 17.25 22.01
CA MET A 382 -8.64 18.22 21.30
C MET A 382 -10.14 18.05 21.63
N ALA A 383 -10.62 16.81 21.79
CA ALA A 383 -11.99 16.54 22.22
C ALA A 383 -12.26 17.01 23.67
N ARG A 384 -11.32 16.79 24.59
CA ARG A 384 -11.41 17.30 25.97
C ARG A 384 -11.38 18.82 26.02
N GLU A 385 -10.48 19.46 25.28
CA GLU A 385 -10.42 20.93 25.15
C GLU A 385 -11.71 21.53 24.58
N ALA A 386 -12.41 20.80 23.70
CA ALA A 386 -13.72 21.17 23.18
C ALA A 386 -14.87 21.02 24.19
N GLY A 387 -14.60 20.45 25.37
CA GLY A 387 -15.52 20.34 26.49
C GLY A 387 -16.24 18.99 26.61
N ALA A 388 -15.68 17.90 26.07
CA ALA A 388 -16.22 16.56 26.31
C ALA A 388 -16.11 16.16 27.79
N ASN A 389 -17.16 15.54 28.34
CA ASN A 389 -17.19 15.03 29.73
C ASN A 389 -16.32 13.78 29.86
N LYS A 390 -16.59 12.80 28.98
CA LYS A 390 -15.87 11.54 28.85
C LYS A 390 -15.45 11.35 27.40
N VAL A 391 -14.26 10.82 27.17
CA VAL A 391 -13.74 10.53 25.84
C VAL A 391 -13.33 9.07 25.78
N TYR A 392 -14.15 8.27 25.11
CA TYR A 392 -13.86 6.90 24.76
C TYR A 392 -13.26 6.83 23.36
N PHE A 393 -12.42 5.83 23.10
CA PHE A 393 -11.77 5.67 21.81
C PHE A 393 -11.94 4.24 21.29
N ALA A 394 -12.55 4.06 20.14
CA ALA A 394 -12.70 2.79 19.45
C ALA A 394 -11.77 2.72 18.23
N SER A 395 -11.05 1.60 18.11
CA SER A 395 -10.25 1.24 16.93
C SER A 395 -10.99 0.17 16.14
N ALA A 396 -11.26 0.44 14.86
CA ALA A 396 -11.89 -0.49 13.94
C ALA A 396 -10.99 -1.70 13.60
N ALA A 397 -9.68 -1.58 13.86
CA ALA A 397 -8.72 -2.67 13.82
C ALA A 397 -8.38 -3.23 15.22
N PRO A 398 -7.90 -4.48 15.32
CA PRO A 398 -7.20 -4.98 16.51
C PRO A 398 -5.93 -4.19 16.82
N PRO A 399 -5.32 -4.36 18.01
CA PRO A 399 -4.08 -3.67 18.36
C PRO A 399 -2.94 -4.06 17.41
N VAL A 400 -2.29 -3.07 16.79
CA VAL A 400 -1.11 -3.27 15.93
C VAL A 400 0.11 -3.48 16.83
N ARG A 401 0.63 -4.71 16.87
CA ARG A 401 1.69 -5.14 17.80
C ARG A 401 3.01 -5.52 17.11
N TYR A 402 2.97 -5.71 15.79
CA TYR A 402 4.10 -6.16 15.01
C TYR A 402 4.26 -5.33 13.74
N PRO A 403 5.48 -5.15 13.23
CA PRO A 403 5.72 -4.43 11.98
C PRO A 403 5.21 -5.24 10.78
N ASN A 404 4.69 -4.58 9.75
CA ASN A 404 4.43 -5.25 8.48
C ASN A 404 5.71 -5.27 7.63
N VAL A 405 6.05 -6.43 7.08
CA VAL A 405 7.27 -6.64 6.25
C VAL A 405 6.92 -7.01 4.81
N TYR A 406 5.69 -6.75 4.40
CA TYR A 406 5.14 -7.12 3.09
C TYR A 406 4.84 -5.90 2.20
N GLY A 407 5.21 -4.69 2.62
CA GLY A 407 5.09 -3.46 1.83
C GLY A 407 4.17 -2.37 2.43
N ILE A 408 3.61 -2.60 3.63
CA ILE A 408 3.01 -1.52 4.42
C ILE A 408 4.09 -0.95 5.31
N ASP A 409 4.35 0.34 5.19
CA ASP A 409 5.28 1.02 6.08
C ASP A 409 4.68 1.11 7.50
N MET A 410 5.30 0.41 8.43
CA MET A 410 4.93 0.41 9.85
C MET A 410 6.16 0.74 10.69
N PRO A 411 5.98 1.44 11.82
CA PRO A 411 7.09 1.76 12.70
C PRO A 411 7.65 0.51 13.38
N THR A 412 8.78 0.68 14.06
CA THR A 412 9.44 -0.42 14.80
C THR A 412 8.59 -0.88 15.99
N ARG A 413 8.85 -2.08 16.54
CA ARG A 413 8.07 -2.58 17.69
C ARG A 413 8.12 -1.65 18.90
N SER A 414 9.24 -0.96 19.14
CA SER A 414 9.37 -0.02 20.26
C SER A 414 8.51 1.24 20.11
N GLU A 415 8.19 1.62 18.87
CA GLU A 415 7.37 2.79 18.54
C GLU A 415 5.86 2.47 18.48
N LEU A 416 5.50 1.19 18.38
CA LEU A 416 4.11 0.74 18.42
C LEU A 416 3.58 0.81 19.86
N ILE A 417 2.48 1.56 20.06
CA ILE A 417 1.92 1.77 21.41
C ILE A 417 1.41 0.47 22.02
N ALA A 418 0.90 -0.45 21.21
CA ALA A 418 0.35 -1.70 21.72
C ALA A 418 1.40 -2.78 22.00
N THR A 419 2.68 -2.58 21.67
CA THR A 419 3.71 -3.58 21.99
C THR A 419 3.84 -3.75 23.50
N ASN A 420 3.65 -4.98 23.99
CA ASN A 420 3.73 -5.34 25.41
C ASN A 420 2.86 -4.49 26.35
N ARG A 421 1.79 -3.87 25.84
CA ARG A 421 0.82 -3.11 26.63
C ARG A 421 -0.57 -3.73 26.59
N THR A 422 -1.25 -3.62 27.72
CA THR A 422 -2.67 -3.89 27.90
C THR A 422 -3.51 -2.75 27.35
N VAL A 423 -4.81 -2.97 27.16
CA VAL A 423 -5.73 -1.94 26.65
C VAL A 423 -5.85 -0.76 27.62
N ASP A 424 -5.82 -1.02 28.93
CA ASP A 424 -5.91 0.03 29.96
C ASP A 424 -4.66 0.92 30.00
N GLU A 425 -3.47 0.32 29.85
CA GLU A 425 -2.22 1.08 29.73
C GLU A 425 -2.22 1.97 28.49
N ILE A 426 -2.77 1.48 27.36
CA ILE A 426 -2.93 2.27 26.13
C ILE A 426 -3.94 3.41 26.36
N ALA A 427 -5.06 3.14 27.03
CA ALA A 427 -6.06 4.17 27.33
C ALA A 427 -5.47 5.30 28.18
N CYS A 428 -4.69 4.94 29.20
CA CYS A 428 -3.94 5.89 30.03
C CYS A 428 -2.96 6.72 29.20
N GLU A 429 -2.14 6.07 28.36
CA GLU A 429 -1.12 6.72 27.53
C GLU A 429 -1.72 7.74 26.54
N ILE A 430 -2.89 7.45 25.96
CA ILE A 430 -3.58 8.38 25.05
C ILE A 430 -4.53 9.35 25.77
N GLY A 431 -4.73 9.19 27.09
CA GLY A 431 -5.61 10.03 27.90
C GLY A 431 -7.11 9.79 27.70
N ALA A 432 -7.50 8.63 27.16
CA ALA A 432 -8.90 8.23 26.97
C ALA A 432 -9.47 7.63 28.27
N ASP A 433 -10.77 7.81 28.51
CA ASP A 433 -11.47 7.17 29.64
C ASP A 433 -11.61 5.66 29.45
N ALA A 434 -11.68 5.18 28.20
CA ALA A 434 -11.57 3.78 27.83
C ALA A 434 -11.14 3.64 26.37
N VAL A 435 -10.46 2.54 26.05
CA VAL A 435 -10.13 2.15 24.68
C VAL A 435 -10.82 0.83 24.33
N ILE A 436 -11.41 0.76 23.15
CA ILE A 436 -12.06 -0.44 22.62
C ILE A 436 -11.37 -0.80 21.31
N TYR A 437 -10.76 -1.99 21.23
CA TYR A 437 -10.23 -2.52 19.98
C TYR A 437 -11.20 -3.49 19.34
N GLN A 438 -11.20 -3.59 18.02
CA GLN A 438 -11.86 -4.67 17.31
C GLN A 438 -11.22 -6.03 17.66
N GLU A 439 -12.03 -7.09 17.68
CA GLU A 439 -11.53 -8.47 17.83
C GLU A 439 -11.00 -9.00 16.50
N MET A 440 -9.90 -9.77 16.54
CA MET A 440 -9.27 -10.32 15.32
C MET A 440 -10.26 -11.17 14.50
N ASP A 441 -10.98 -12.08 15.17
CA ASP A 441 -11.93 -12.94 14.48
C ASP A 441 -13.13 -12.16 13.93
N ALA A 442 -13.56 -11.10 14.62
CA ALA A 442 -14.61 -10.21 14.15
C ALA A 442 -14.16 -9.40 12.91
N LEU A 443 -12.89 -8.97 12.86
CA LEU A 443 -12.31 -8.34 11.68
C LEU A 443 -12.28 -9.31 10.50
N LYS A 444 -11.77 -10.54 10.70
CA LYS A 444 -11.78 -11.59 9.66
C LYS A 444 -13.20 -11.88 9.19
N GLN A 445 -14.16 -11.93 10.11
CA GLN A 445 -15.58 -12.15 9.78
C GLN A 445 -16.17 -10.98 8.99
N SER A 446 -15.76 -9.73 9.25
CA SER A 446 -16.24 -8.55 8.53
C SER A 446 -15.91 -8.63 7.03
N VAL A 447 -14.74 -9.17 6.69
CA VAL A 447 -14.31 -9.44 5.31
C VAL A 447 -15.03 -10.68 4.74
N ARG A 448 -15.07 -11.79 5.50
CA ARG A 448 -15.70 -13.05 5.06
C ARG A 448 -17.20 -12.94 4.80
N SER A 449 -17.88 -12.03 5.49
CA SER A 449 -19.31 -11.81 5.28
C SER A 449 -19.61 -11.33 3.86
N ALA A 450 -18.68 -10.58 3.24
CA ALA A 450 -18.77 -10.17 1.84
C ALA A 450 -18.29 -11.27 0.88
N ASN A 451 -17.24 -12.03 1.24
CA ASN A 451 -16.80 -13.20 0.47
C ASN A 451 -16.39 -14.39 1.36
N PRO A 452 -17.28 -15.39 1.53
CA PRO A 452 -17.02 -16.55 2.36
C PRO A 452 -15.87 -17.45 1.87
N LYS A 453 -15.43 -17.29 0.62
CA LYS A 453 -14.30 -18.06 0.06
C LYS A 453 -12.95 -17.64 0.63
N LEU A 454 -12.85 -16.47 1.26
CA LEU A 454 -11.62 -15.98 1.87
C LEU A 454 -11.41 -16.61 3.26
N VAL A 455 -10.74 -17.77 3.27
CA VAL A 455 -10.48 -18.52 4.50
C VAL A 455 -9.28 -17.96 5.27
N HIS A 456 -8.25 -17.49 4.59
CA HIS A 456 -7.01 -17.00 5.19
C HIS A 456 -6.81 -15.51 4.92
N PHE A 457 -6.06 -14.86 5.79
CA PHE A 457 -5.70 -13.45 5.69
C PHE A 457 -4.27 -13.26 6.19
N GLU A 458 -3.56 -12.31 5.59
CA GLU A 458 -2.30 -11.84 6.15
C GLU A 458 -2.62 -10.86 7.31
N THR A 459 -2.34 -11.30 8.55
CA THR A 459 -2.66 -10.62 9.81
C THR A 459 -1.44 -10.34 10.69
N SER A 460 -0.22 -10.48 10.13
CA SER A 460 1.04 -10.47 10.87
C SER A 460 1.20 -9.24 11.77
N CYS A 461 0.79 -8.06 11.31
CA CYS A 461 0.90 -6.82 12.10
C CYS A 461 0.11 -6.83 13.43
N PHE A 462 -0.84 -7.76 13.58
CA PHE A 462 -1.65 -7.91 14.77
C PHE A 462 -1.26 -9.13 15.61
N ASP A 463 -1.02 -10.29 14.99
CA ASP A 463 -0.81 -11.58 15.68
C ASP A 463 0.63 -12.12 15.59
N GLY A 464 1.50 -11.48 14.81
CA GLY A 464 2.90 -11.87 14.62
C GLY A 464 3.08 -13.12 13.77
N ASN A 465 2.02 -13.63 13.13
CA ASN A 465 2.10 -14.79 12.25
C ASN A 465 2.35 -14.37 10.80
N TYR A 466 3.61 -14.45 10.37
CA TYR A 466 4.05 -14.11 9.03
C TYR A 466 3.96 -15.32 8.10
N ILE A 467 3.08 -15.26 7.11
CA ILE A 467 2.66 -16.42 6.32
C ILE A 467 3.73 -16.99 5.39
N THR A 468 4.77 -16.22 5.09
CA THR A 468 5.91 -16.64 4.26
C THR A 468 6.87 -17.58 4.99
N GLY A 469 6.76 -17.68 6.33
CA GLY A 469 7.50 -18.63 7.15
C GLY A 469 9.00 -18.35 7.32
N ASP A 470 9.50 -17.23 6.79
CA ASP A 470 10.91 -16.81 6.81
C ASP A 470 11.18 -15.57 7.67
N VAL A 471 10.14 -15.00 8.27
CA VAL A 471 10.25 -13.82 9.14
C VAL A 471 10.55 -14.27 10.57
N THR A 472 11.80 -14.14 10.98
CA THR A 472 12.26 -14.47 12.34
C THR A 472 12.42 -13.22 13.21
N SER A 473 12.59 -13.41 14.53
CA SER A 473 12.90 -12.30 15.46
C SER A 473 14.18 -11.57 15.08
N GLU A 474 15.18 -12.29 14.56
CA GLU A 474 16.46 -11.74 14.10
C GLU A 474 16.27 -10.87 12.85
N TYR A 475 15.46 -11.32 11.90
CA TYR A 475 15.10 -10.53 10.72
C TYR A 475 14.34 -9.25 11.12
N LEU A 476 13.36 -9.35 12.02
CA LEU A 476 12.67 -8.15 12.50
C LEU A 476 13.64 -7.18 13.18
N ALA A 477 14.59 -7.69 13.97
CA ALA A 477 15.62 -6.86 14.59
C ALA A 477 16.58 -6.21 13.57
N SER A 478 16.87 -6.85 12.44
CA SER A 478 17.69 -6.23 11.39
C SER A 478 16.94 -5.10 10.68
N VAL A 479 15.66 -5.33 10.33
CA VAL A 479 14.80 -4.30 9.73
C VAL A 479 14.61 -3.11 10.68
N GLU A 480 14.46 -3.35 11.98
CA GLU A 480 14.38 -2.29 12.99
C GLU A 480 15.67 -1.47 13.08
N LYS A 481 16.85 -2.10 12.97
CA LYS A 481 18.15 -1.41 12.96
C LYS A 481 18.38 -0.57 11.72
N GLU A 482 17.90 -1.00 10.56
CA GLU A 482 17.99 -0.23 9.30
C GLU A 482 17.12 1.03 9.33
N ARG A 483 16.04 1.01 10.12
CA ARG A 483 15.11 2.13 10.28
C ARG A 483 15.52 3.12 11.38
N ASP A 484 16.62 2.88 12.10
CA ASP A 484 17.06 3.74 13.20
C ASP A 484 17.48 5.14 12.67
N PRO A 485 16.77 6.22 13.05
CA PRO A 485 17.02 7.56 12.54
C PRO A 485 18.42 8.09 12.87
N SER A 486 19.09 7.56 13.91
CA SER A 486 20.47 7.94 14.26
C SER A 486 21.51 7.59 13.18
N ARG A 487 21.17 6.71 12.23
CA ARG A 487 22.01 6.40 11.06
C ARG A 487 21.70 7.26 9.84
N GLN A 488 20.50 7.85 9.74
CA GLN A 488 20.14 8.71 8.61
C GLN A 488 20.79 10.11 8.70
N GLU A 489 21.11 10.58 9.91
CA GLU A 489 21.84 11.85 10.12
C GLU A 489 23.33 11.78 9.68
N GLY A 490 23.92 10.59 9.60
CA GLY A 490 25.33 10.41 9.20
C GLY A 490 25.61 10.65 7.71
N ASP A 491 24.59 10.57 6.85
CA ASP A 491 24.70 10.86 5.41
C ASP A 491 24.49 12.36 5.10
N GLU A 492 23.99 13.16 6.06
CA GLU A 492 23.85 14.62 5.89
C GLU A 492 25.18 15.37 6.07
N GLU A 493 26.10 14.87 6.90
CA GLU A 493 27.39 15.54 7.13
C GLU A 493 28.40 15.32 6.00
N THR A 494 28.32 14.22 5.24
CA THR A 494 29.29 13.90 4.18
C THR A 494 29.01 14.59 2.85
N THR A 495 27.81 15.16 2.63
CA THR A 495 27.46 15.88 1.39
C THR A 495 27.64 17.40 1.47
N SER A 496 27.95 17.95 2.64
CA SER A 496 28.15 19.41 2.83
C SER A 496 29.63 19.84 2.89
N ALA A 497 30.59 18.91 2.85
CA ALA A 497 32.01 19.22 3.07
C ALA A 497 32.84 19.49 1.79
N ASP A 498 32.39 19.14 0.58
CA ASP A 498 33.26 19.15 -0.61
C ASP A 498 32.84 20.11 -1.75
N VAL A 499 32.13 21.20 -1.43
CA VAL A 499 31.90 22.30 -2.38
C VAL A 499 32.43 23.61 -1.80
N ASN A 500 33.75 23.67 -1.58
CA ASN A 500 34.52 24.91 -1.48
C ASN A 500 36.03 24.57 -1.48
N MET A 501 36.60 24.24 -2.63
CA MET A 501 38.00 24.51 -2.94
C MET A 501 38.28 24.36 -4.44
N ALA A 502 38.87 25.43 -5.00
CA ALA A 502 39.34 25.66 -6.38
C ALA A 502 38.31 26.08 -7.43
#